data_AF-A0A7X1H2T5-F1
#
_entry.id   AF-A0A7X1H2T5-F1
#
_cell.length_a   1.000
_cell.length_b   1.000
_cell.length_c   1.000
_cell.angle_alpha   90.00
_cell.angle_beta   90.00
_cell.angle_gamma   90.00
#
_symmetry.space_group_name_H-M   'P 1'
#
loop_
_entity.id
_entity.type
_entity.pdbx_description
1 polymer ?
#
loop_
_entity_poly.entity_id
_entity_poly.type
_entity_poly.pdbx_seq_one_letter_code
_entity_poly.pdbx_strand_id
1 'polypeptide(L)' 'MTKEQKEKYESTDSLRLLLHQLNGKKFKLDCGHHISFNHFLGNDITIYNGKRLKIICSQCGY' A
#
# COMPACT_ATOMS: atom_id res chain seq x y z
N MET A 1 -19.02 12.87 -3.85
CA MET A 1 -19.21 11.70 -2.97
C MET A 1 -20.35 12.01 -2.02
N THR A 2 -21.45 11.28 -2.09
CA THR A 2 -22.63 11.47 -1.22
C THR A 2 -22.37 10.95 0.20
N LYS A 3 -23.26 11.28 1.15
CA LYS A 3 -23.16 10.81 2.55
C LYS A 3 -23.23 9.29 2.64
N GLU A 4 -24.18 8.67 1.93
CA GLU A 4 -24.34 7.22 1.84
C GLU A 4 -23.11 6.52 1.24
N GLN A 5 -22.39 7.18 0.34
CA GLN A 5 -21.13 6.65 -0.20
C GLN A 5 -20.00 6.66 0.83
N LYS A 6 -19.97 7.66 1.72
CA LYS A 6 -18.97 7.75 2.81
C LYS A 6 -19.18 6.67 3.88
N GLU A 7 -20.43 6.30 4.14
CA GLU A 7 -20.77 5.27 5.14
C GLU A 7 -20.37 3.85 4.71
N LYS A 8 -20.03 3.65 3.44
CA LYS A 8 -19.50 2.37 2.92
C LYS A 8 -18.00 2.20 3.12
N TYR A 9 -17.29 3.22 3.58
CA TYR A 9 -15.85 3.12 3.77
C TYR A 9 -15.56 2.31 5.03
N GLU A 10 -14.76 1.26 4.88
CA GLU A 10 -14.24 0.52 6.01
C GLU A 10 -13.20 1.33 6.80
N SER A 11 -12.98 0.92 8.05
CA SER A 11 -12.01 1.58 8.92
C SER A 11 -10.58 1.25 8.50
N THR A 12 -9.63 2.04 9.01
CA THR A 12 -8.20 1.78 8.83
C THR A 12 -7.78 0.44 9.45
N ASP A 13 -8.51 -0.09 10.42
CA ASP A 13 -8.20 -1.37 11.07
C ASP A 13 -8.45 -2.56 10.14
N SER A 14 -9.52 -2.52 9.33
CA SER A 14 -9.73 -3.51 8.26
C SER A 14 -8.53 -3.54 7.30
N LEU A 15 -8.03 -2.36 6.92
CA LEU A 15 -6.87 -2.27 6.02
C LEU A 15 -5.58 -2.79 6.69
N ARG A 16 -5.38 -2.53 7.99
CA ARG A 16 -4.23 -3.07 8.74
C ARG A 16 -4.23 -4.59 8.77
N LEU A 17 -5.40 -5.22 8.96
CA LEU A 17 -5.52 -6.68 8.96
C LEU A 17 -5.07 -7.30 7.62
N LEU A 18 -5.43 -6.68 6.49
CA LEU A 18 -4.98 -7.12 5.17
C LEU A 18 -3.46 -6.97 5.02
N LEU A 19 -2.90 -5.83 5.45
CA LEU A 19 -1.45 -5.58 5.38
C LEU A 19 -0.65 -6.51 6.29
N HIS A 20 -1.21 -6.92 7.44
CA HIS A 20 -0.59 -7.91 8.32
C HIS A 20 -0.36 -9.26 7.63
N GLN A 21 -1.20 -9.65 6.66
CA GLN A 21 -1.00 -10.88 5.87
C GLN A 21 0.25 -10.81 4.97
N LEU A 22 0.80 -9.61 4.77
CA LEU A 22 2.02 -9.38 4.00
C LEU A 22 3.28 -9.41 4.88
N ASN A 23 3.16 -9.50 6.20
CA ASN A 23 4.28 -9.48 7.14
C ASN A 23 5.36 -10.52 6.76
N GLY A 24 6.61 -10.07 6.61
CA GLY A 24 7.75 -10.90 6.22
C GLY A 24 7.83 -11.24 4.73
N LYS A 25 6.80 -10.91 3.93
CA LYS A 25 6.84 -11.11 2.47
C LYS A 25 7.67 -10.03 1.79
N LYS A 26 8.34 -10.44 0.71
CA LYS A 26 9.22 -9.60 -0.10
C LYS A 26 8.66 -9.42 -1.49
N PHE A 27 8.74 -8.20 -2.01
CA PHE A 27 8.22 -7.87 -3.33
C PHE A 27 9.19 -6.97 -4.07
N LYS A 28 9.17 -7.07 -5.42
CA LYS A 28 9.76 -6.09 -6.32
C LYS A 28 8.64 -5.14 -6.77
N LEU A 29 8.87 -3.84 -6.62
CA LEU A 29 7.93 -2.78 -6.96
C LEU A 29 8.02 -2.42 -8.45
N ASP A 30 7.05 -1.66 -8.95
CA ASP A 30 7.00 -1.22 -10.35
C ASP A 30 8.19 -0.31 -10.73
N CYS A 31 8.75 0.41 -9.75
CA CYS A 31 9.96 1.22 -9.92
C CYS A 31 11.27 0.39 -9.87
N GLY A 32 11.18 -0.93 -9.68
CA GLY A 32 12.33 -1.85 -9.66
C GLY A 32 12.95 -2.11 -8.29
N HIS A 33 12.60 -1.34 -7.26
CA HIS A 33 13.10 -1.51 -5.90
C HIS A 33 12.46 -2.70 -5.17
N HIS A 34 13.16 -3.22 -4.16
CA HIS A 34 12.67 -4.31 -3.31
C HIS A 34 12.18 -3.77 -1.97
N ILE A 35 11.12 -4.38 -1.45
CA ILE A 35 10.62 -4.13 -0.09
C ILE A 35 10.43 -5.44 0.66
N SER A 36 10.50 -5.34 1.98
CA SER A 36 10.10 -6.39 2.92
C SER A 36 9.10 -5.77 3.90
N PHE A 37 7.87 -6.27 3.94
CA PHE A 37 6.85 -5.72 4.83
C PHE A 37 7.19 -6.03 6.30
N ASN A 38 7.03 -5.01 7.16
CA ASN A 38 7.23 -5.09 8.62
C ASN A 38 8.62 -5.60 9.03
N HIS A 39 9.66 -5.15 8.29
CA HIS A 39 11.07 -5.38 8.60
C HIS A 39 11.76 -4.06 8.96
N PHE A 40 12.78 -4.10 9.82
CA PHE A 40 13.48 -2.92 10.40
C PHE A 40 14.18 -1.97 9.38
N LEU A 41 14.07 -2.23 8.07
CA LEU A 41 14.67 -1.43 6.99
C LEU A 41 13.72 -1.31 5.77
N GLY A 42 12.41 -1.30 6.01
CA GLY A 42 11.41 -1.17 4.96
C GLY A 42 11.36 0.24 4.37
N ASN A 43 11.31 0.35 3.04
CA ASN A 43 10.91 1.60 2.37
C ASN A 43 9.39 1.72 2.41
N ASP A 44 8.90 2.94 2.65
CA ASP A 44 7.49 3.24 2.45
C ASP A 44 7.10 3.05 0.97
N ILE A 45 5.84 2.66 0.76
CA ILE A 45 5.26 2.53 -0.58
C ILE A 45 4.21 3.59 -0.83
N THR A 46 4.12 3.99 -2.09
CA THR A 46 3.04 4.82 -2.63
C THR A 46 2.22 3.99 -3.60
N ILE A 47 0.90 3.98 -3.39
CA ILE A 47 -0.08 3.31 -4.26
C ILE A 47 -0.81 4.37 -5.07
N TYR A 48 -0.64 4.36 -6.40
CA TYR A 48 -1.38 5.25 -7.29
C TYR A 48 -2.64 4.57 -7.79
N ASN A 49 -3.79 5.11 -7.39
CA ASN A 49 -5.10 4.69 -7.86
C ASN A 49 -5.43 5.40 -9.19
N GLY A 50 -4.87 4.88 -10.29
CA GLY A 50 -5.13 5.35 -11.66
C GLY A 50 -5.82 4.28 -12.54
N LYS A 51 -5.85 4.49 -13.87
CA LYS A 51 -6.36 3.50 -14.84
C LYS A 51 -5.70 2.12 -14.70
N ARG A 52 -4.45 2.10 -14.24
CA ARG A 52 -3.73 0.91 -13.79
C ARG A 52 -3.19 1.20 -12.40
N LEU A 53 -3.42 0.26 -11.49
CA LEU A 53 -2.83 0.29 -10.17
C LEU A 53 -1.30 0.27 -10.31
N LYS A 54 -0.61 1.19 -9.64
CA LYS A 54 0.85 1.19 -9.56
C LYS A 54 1.29 1.23 -8.10
N ILE A 55 2.31 0.45 -7.78
CA ILE A 55 2.90 0.37 -6.44
C ILE A 55 4.40 0.63 -6.58
N ILE A 56 4.85 1.77 -6.09
CA ILE A 56 6.26 2.20 -6.13
C ILE A 56 6.75 2.57 -4.74
N CYS A 57 8.06 2.68 -4.55
CA CYS A 57 8.58 3.20 -3.28
C CYS A 57 8.38 4.72 -3.21
N SER A 58 8.22 5.24 -2.00
CA SER A 58 8.02 6.67 -1.78
C SER A 58 9.19 7.55 -2.28
N GLN A 59 10.39 6.96 -2.43
CA GLN A 59 11.55 7.66 -3.01
C GLN A 59 11.46 7.86 -4.54
N CYS A 60 10.66 7.06 -5.24
CA CYS A 60 10.45 7.18 -6.70
C CYS A 60 9.14 7.88 -7.05
N GLY A 61 8.32 8.24 -6.06
CA GLY A 61 7.00 8.86 -6.25
C GLY A 61 6.98 10.38 -6.16
N TYR A 62 8.14 11.01 -5.95
CA TYR A 62 8.35 12.45 -5.96
C TYR A 62 9.15 12.89 -7.19
#